data_AF-A0A383VQG1-F1
#
_entry.id   AF-A0A383VQG1-F1
#
_cell.length_a   1.000
_cell.length_b   1.000
_cell.length_c   1.000
_cell.angle_alpha   90.00
_cell.angle_beta   90.00
_cell.angle_gamma   90.00
#
_symmetry.space_group_name_H-M   'P 1'
#
loop_
_entity.id
_entity.type
_entity.pdbx_description
1 polymer ?
#
loop_
_entity_poly.entity_id
_entity_poly.type
_entity_poly.pdbx_seq_one_letter_code
_entity_poly.pdbx_strand_id
1 'polypeptide(L)'
;MAGADVTVNYDGCLQVAVPQFKRSQSNADESQNRLAQLPRRRTGDSIMAGMQAEADKAWRAPAPMPSGRLIDEQEKQRCALLMQYRGSIPCSHLAGTSAGCRQQQPHSSSNSRSTSSSSNSASGRQQLLHARFTELADEVAEREEFVSSMQQLGKLSVEHMAVVRGEVAAKVQEMRQLDEQIKQLDTQVKPAS
;
A
#
# COMPACT_ATOMS: atom_id res chain seq x y z
N MET A 1 28.94 -15.35 30.58
CA MET A 1 29.28 -16.38 29.57
C MET A 1 29.48 -17.69 30.32
N ALA A 2 28.55 -18.63 30.19
CA ALA A 2 28.64 -19.94 30.84
C ALA A 2 29.37 -20.90 29.89
N GLY A 3 30.57 -21.34 30.26
CA GLY A 3 31.33 -22.34 29.52
C GLY A 3 30.68 -23.71 29.67
N ALA A 4 30.54 -24.44 28.57
CA ALA A 4 30.12 -25.84 28.61
C ALA A 4 31.33 -26.70 29.01
N ASP A 5 31.25 -27.36 30.18
CA ASP A 5 32.23 -28.37 30.58
C ASP A 5 32.02 -29.63 29.74
N VAL A 6 33.03 -29.98 28.94
CA VAL A 6 33.06 -31.20 28.14
C VAL A 6 34.03 -32.18 28.81
N THR A 7 33.51 -33.27 29.34
CA THR A 7 34.30 -34.34 29.96
C THR A 7 34.40 -35.53 29.00
N VAL A 8 35.62 -35.96 28.68
CA VAL A 8 35.88 -37.09 27.78
C VAL A 8 36.29 -38.31 28.61
N ASN A 9 35.49 -39.37 28.59
CA ASN A 9 35.82 -40.65 29.22
C ASN A 9 36.50 -41.59 28.20
N TYR A 10 37.42 -42.43 28.70
CA TYR A 10 38.34 -43.28 27.92
C TYR A 10 37.68 -44.44 27.14
N ASP A 11 36.36 -44.61 27.19
CA ASP A 11 35.63 -45.67 26.47
C ASP A 11 35.07 -45.23 25.10
N GLY A 12 35.49 -44.07 24.57
CA GLY A 12 35.17 -43.65 23.19
C GLY A 12 33.73 -43.17 22.96
N CYS A 13 32.89 -43.08 24.00
CA CYS A 13 31.56 -42.47 23.91
C CYS A 13 31.59 -41.01 24.41
N LEU A 14 31.43 -40.05 23.48
CA LEU A 14 31.22 -38.63 23.79
C LEU A 14 29.88 -38.43 24.50
N GLN A 15 29.92 -38.13 25.80
CA GLN A 15 28.75 -37.66 26.54
C GLN A 15 28.70 -36.13 26.51
N VAL A 16 27.72 -35.58 25.78
CA VAL A 16 27.45 -34.14 25.77
C VAL A 16 26.34 -33.85 26.77
N ALA A 17 26.63 -33.05 27.80
CA ALA A 17 25.64 -32.62 28.77
C ALA A 17 24.63 -31.66 28.09
N VAL A 18 23.44 -32.17 27.77
CA VAL A 18 22.36 -31.35 27.21
C VAL A 18 21.73 -30.53 28.35
N PRO A 19 21.66 -29.19 28.24
CA PRO A 19 21.01 -28.35 29.25
C PRO A 19 19.56 -28.79 29.44
N GLN A 20 19.23 -29.29 30.63
CA GLN A 20 17.85 -29.64 30.94
C GLN A 20 17.09 -28.37 31.28
N PHE A 21 16.13 -28.00 30.43
CA PHE A 21 15.17 -26.96 30.74
C PHE A 21 14.37 -27.39 31.97
N LYS A 22 14.39 -26.57 33.03
CA LYS A 22 13.54 -26.79 34.21
C LYS A 22 12.09 -26.87 33.72
N ARG A 23 11.51 -28.06 33.78
CA ARG A 23 10.10 -28.29 33.47
C ARG A 23 9.29 -27.44 34.44
N SER A 24 8.73 -26.33 33.95
CA SER A 24 8.00 -25.33 34.75
C SER A 24 7.02 -26.03 35.70
N GLN A 25 7.17 -25.75 36.99
CA GLN A 25 6.19 -26.13 38.00
C GLN A 25 4.88 -25.36 37.71
N SER A 26 3.77 -26.09 37.78
CA SER A 26 2.37 -25.62 37.75
C SER A 26 1.98 -24.59 36.67
N ASN A 27 1.46 -25.10 35.55
CA ASN A 27 0.80 -24.35 34.47
C ASN A 27 -0.33 -23.37 34.93
N ALA A 28 -0.82 -23.47 36.17
CA ALA A 28 -1.90 -22.64 36.68
C ALA A 28 -1.44 -21.19 36.95
N ASP A 29 -0.26 -20.99 37.54
CA ASP A 29 0.18 -19.64 37.96
C ASP A 29 0.81 -18.85 36.81
N GLU A 30 1.43 -19.52 35.85
CA GLU A 30 2.06 -18.86 34.69
C GLU A 30 1.01 -18.26 33.73
N SER A 31 -0.16 -18.91 33.61
CA SER A 31 -1.26 -18.42 32.76
C SER A 31 -1.91 -17.14 33.29
N GLN A 32 -2.03 -17.00 34.62
CA GLN A 32 -2.55 -15.78 35.24
C GLN A 32 -1.59 -14.60 35.11
N ASN A 33 -0.28 -14.84 35.23
CA ASN A 33 0.73 -13.80 35.03
C ASN A 33 0.80 -13.33 33.57
N ARG A 34 0.59 -14.22 32.59
CA ARG A 34 0.51 -13.83 31.16
C ARG A 34 -0.74 -12.98 30.86
N LEU A 35 -1.88 -13.28 31.50
CA LEU A 35 -3.10 -12.47 31.36
C LEU A 35 -2.96 -11.08 31.99
N ALA A 36 -2.19 -10.94 33.07
CA ALA A 36 -1.92 -9.66 33.72
C ALA A 36 -1.02 -8.72 32.89
N GLN A 37 -0.18 -9.27 32.00
CA GLN A 37 0.71 -8.50 31.12
C GLN A 37 0.05 -8.05 29.81
N LEU A 38 -1.16 -8.53 29.51
CA LEU A 38 -1.91 -8.06 28.35
C LEU A 38 -2.39 -6.63 28.61
N PRO A 39 -2.09 -5.67 27.72
CA PRO A 39 -2.65 -4.33 27.81
C PRO A 39 -4.18 -4.41 27.89
N ARG A 40 -4.75 -3.99 29.02
CA ARG A 40 -6.20 -4.04 29.22
C ARG A 40 -6.86 -3.13 28.20
N ARG A 41 -7.90 -3.67 27.53
CA ARG A 41 -8.73 -2.88 26.61
C ARG A 41 -9.32 -1.70 27.37
N ARG A 42 -9.18 -0.49 26.82
CA ARG A 42 -9.83 0.71 27.36
C ARG A 42 -11.34 0.55 27.26
N THR A 43 -12.07 1.00 28.26
CA THR A 43 -13.54 1.05 28.23
C THR A 43 -14.00 2.08 27.19
N GLY A 44 -15.21 1.91 26.64
CA GLY A 44 -15.78 2.87 25.67
C GLY A 44 -15.79 4.30 26.21
N ASP A 45 -16.12 4.47 27.49
CA ASP A 45 -16.15 5.78 28.16
C ASP A 45 -14.76 6.43 28.21
N SER A 46 -13.70 5.66 28.44
CA SER A 46 -12.32 6.17 28.44
C SER A 46 -11.88 6.64 27.05
N ILE A 47 -12.38 5.98 25.99
CA ILE A 47 -12.10 6.37 24.61
C ILE A 47 -12.83 7.67 24.28
N MET A 48 -14.13 7.77 24.61
CA MET A 48 -14.93 8.97 24.37
C MET A 48 -14.38 10.18 25.14
N ALA A 49 -13.99 10.00 26.40
CA ALA A 49 -13.36 11.06 27.20
C ALA A 49 -12.02 11.52 26.59
N GLY A 50 -11.23 10.59 26.05
CA GLY A 50 -9.98 10.91 25.35
C GLY A 50 -10.22 11.72 24.07
N MET A 51 -11.20 11.32 23.26
CA MET A 51 -11.57 12.04 22.03
C MET A 51 -12.07 13.45 22.33
N GLN A 52 -12.89 13.62 23.37
CA GLN A 52 -13.42 14.91 23.75
C GLN A 52 -12.33 15.84 24.29
N ALA A 53 -11.42 15.33 25.11
CA ALA A 53 -10.27 16.08 25.60
C ALA A 53 -9.32 16.53 24.47
N GLU A 54 -9.12 15.69 23.44
CA GLU A 54 -8.32 16.03 22.27
C GLU A 54 -9.00 17.09 21.39
N ALA A 55 -10.31 16.97 21.18
CA ALA A 55 -11.11 17.99 20.50
C ALA A 55 -11.02 19.33 21.23
N ASP A 56 -11.25 19.36 22.55
CA ASP A 56 -11.16 20.57 23.36
C ASP A 56 -9.76 21.20 23.30
N LYS A 57 -8.71 20.39 23.27
CA LYS A 57 -7.33 20.85 23.08
C LYS A 57 -7.13 21.47 21.70
N ALA A 58 -7.68 20.89 20.65
CA ALA A 58 -7.59 21.43 19.29
C ALA A 58 -8.37 22.74 19.14
N TRP A 59 -9.55 22.85 19.74
CA TRP A 59 -10.35 24.08 19.74
C TRP A 59 -9.70 25.23 20.52
N ARG A 60 -9.01 24.92 21.62
CA ARG A 60 -8.31 25.92 22.45
C ARG A 60 -6.90 26.23 21.96
N ALA A 61 -6.33 25.39 21.12
CA ALA A 61 -5.01 25.66 20.55
C ALA A 61 -5.09 26.91 19.67
N PRO A 62 -4.14 27.86 19.80
CA PRO A 62 -4.06 28.95 18.85
C PRO A 62 -3.86 28.37 17.45
N ALA A 63 -4.62 28.88 16.47
CA ALA A 63 -4.47 28.45 15.09
C ALA A 63 -2.99 28.54 14.70
N PRO A 64 -2.40 27.49 14.10
CA PRO A 64 -1.01 27.54 13.68
C PRO A 64 -0.86 28.73 12.73
N MET A 65 0.17 29.56 12.98
CA MET A 65 0.45 30.67 12.08
C MET A 65 0.66 30.11 10.67
N PRO A 66 0.07 30.70 9.62
CA PRO A 66 0.25 30.23 8.27
C PRO A 66 1.74 30.29 7.92
N SER A 67 2.40 29.13 7.91
CA SER A 67 3.82 29.03 7.57
C SER A 67 3.96 28.99 6.05
N GLY A 68 4.17 30.16 5.46
CA GLY A 68 4.41 30.26 4.03
C GLY A 68 4.63 31.70 3.60
N ARG A 69 5.41 31.89 2.54
CA ARG A 69 5.38 33.16 1.80
C ARG A 69 3.94 33.37 1.30
N LEU A 70 3.44 34.61 1.31
CA LEU A 70 2.17 34.92 0.68
C LEU A 70 2.24 34.40 -0.76
N ILE A 71 1.33 33.50 -1.11
CA ILE A 71 1.20 32.99 -2.46
C ILE A 71 0.91 34.18 -3.37
N ASP A 72 1.70 34.36 -4.41
CA ASP A 72 1.52 35.43 -5.39
C ASP A 72 0.14 35.30 -6.07
N GLU A 73 -0.43 36.42 -6.51
CA GLU A 73 -1.78 36.42 -7.11
C GLU A 73 -1.88 35.46 -8.32
N GLN A 74 -0.79 35.33 -9.07
CA GLN A 74 -0.68 34.38 -10.18
C GLN A 74 -0.75 32.92 -9.72
N GLU A 75 -0.12 32.58 -8.59
CA GLU A 75 -0.13 31.22 -8.06
C GLU A 75 -1.48 30.89 -7.40
N LYS A 76 -2.16 31.87 -6.80
CA LYS A 76 -3.55 31.71 -6.36
C LYS A 76 -4.47 31.35 -7.52
N GLN A 77 -4.35 32.05 -8.65
CA GLN A 77 -5.14 31.76 -9.85
C GLN A 77 -4.83 30.36 -10.39
N ARG A 78 -3.56 29.95 -10.39
CA ARG A 78 -3.15 28.59 -10.78
C ARG A 78 -3.77 27.53 -9.86
N CYS A 79 -3.73 27.73 -8.55
CA CYS A 79 -4.34 26.82 -7.58
C CYS A 79 -5.87 26.75 -7.74
N ALA A 80 -6.53 27.89 -7.97
CA ALA A 80 -7.97 27.92 -8.25
C ALA A 80 -8.34 27.11 -9.50
N LEU A 81 -7.56 27.26 -10.58
CA LEU A 81 -7.73 26.45 -11.80
C LEU A 81 -7.49 24.96 -11.54
N LEU A 82 -6.46 24.61 -10.76
CA LEU A 82 -6.19 23.21 -10.40
C LEU A 82 -7.35 22.58 -9.62
N MET A 83 -7.94 23.31 -8.67
CA MET A 83 -9.09 22.85 -7.91
C MET A 83 -10.33 22.70 -8.80
N GLN A 84 -10.58 23.68 -9.69
CA GLN A 84 -11.71 23.66 -10.61
C GLN A 84 -11.66 22.45 -11.56
N TYR A 85 -10.48 22.10 -12.07
CA TYR A 85 -10.29 21.03 -13.03
C TYR A 85 -9.82 19.70 -12.42
N ARG A 86 -9.92 19.55 -11.09
CA ARG A 86 -9.45 18.34 -10.35
C ARG A 86 -8.04 17.89 -10.75
N GLY A 87 -7.14 18.85 -10.97
CA GLY A 87 -5.74 18.60 -11.34
C GLY A 87 -5.46 18.53 -12.85
N SER A 88 -6.46 18.53 -13.74
CA SER A 88 -6.25 18.46 -15.21
C SER A 88 -6.73 19.72 -15.93
N ILE A 89 -5.93 20.79 -15.90
CA ILE A 89 -6.26 22.07 -16.56
C ILE A 89 -6.17 21.92 -18.09
N PRO A 90 -7.22 22.23 -18.86
CA PRO A 90 -7.15 22.26 -20.32
C PRO A 90 -6.10 23.26 -20.82
N CYS A 91 -5.28 22.88 -21.80
CA CYS A 91 -4.22 23.75 -22.34
C CYS A 91 -4.73 25.11 -22.86
N SER A 92 -6.02 25.22 -23.21
CA SER A 92 -6.65 26.48 -23.61
C SER A 92 -6.67 27.55 -22.52
N HIS A 93 -6.60 27.16 -21.24
CA HIS A 93 -6.64 28.08 -20.10
C HIS A 93 -5.26 28.53 -19.60
N LEU A 94 -4.17 27.95 -20.11
CA LEU A 94 -2.80 28.23 -19.65
C LEU A 94 -2.05 29.27 -20.51
N ALA A 95 -2.74 29.93 -21.45
CA ALA A 95 -2.14 30.81 -22.47
C ALA A 95 -1.53 32.14 -21.97
N GLY A 96 -1.31 32.32 -20.66
CA GLY A 96 -0.75 33.55 -20.08
C GLY A 96 0.18 33.37 -18.89
N THR A 97 0.44 32.14 -18.43
CA THR A 97 1.31 31.89 -17.27
C THR A 97 2.64 31.31 -17.73
N SER A 98 3.62 32.17 -17.93
CA SER A 98 5.01 31.82 -18.25
C SER A 98 5.72 31.21 -17.03
N ALA A 99 5.43 29.95 -16.74
CA ALA A 99 6.22 29.16 -15.80
C ALA A 99 6.11 27.67 -16.15
N GLY A 100 7.09 27.19 -16.92
CA GLY A 100 7.57 25.82 -16.82
C GLY A 100 6.56 24.70 -17.03
N CYS A 101 5.87 24.66 -18.18
CA CYS A 101 5.57 23.37 -18.78
C CYS A 101 6.92 22.75 -19.20
N ARG A 102 7.63 22.15 -18.22
CA ARG A 102 8.57 21.09 -18.54
C ARG A 102 7.76 20.08 -19.31
N GLN A 103 8.08 19.95 -20.60
CA GLN A 103 7.80 18.78 -21.39
C GLN A 103 8.23 17.55 -20.56
N GLN A 104 7.31 17.01 -19.78
CA GLN A 104 7.29 15.57 -19.60
C GLN A 104 6.56 15.05 -20.82
N GLN A 105 7.24 14.10 -21.46
CA GLN A 105 6.93 13.59 -22.78
C GLN A 105 5.44 13.28 -22.96
N PRO A 106 4.90 13.48 -24.16
CA PRO A 106 3.60 12.94 -24.48
C PRO A 106 3.76 11.42 -24.62
N HIS A 107 3.56 10.68 -23.53
CA HIS A 107 2.99 9.35 -23.68
C HIS A 107 1.54 9.59 -24.08
N SER A 108 1.31 9.41 -25.37
CA SER A 108 0.11 9.68 -26.13
C SER A 108 -1.16 9.11 -25.49
N SER A 109 -1.77 9.84 -24.56
CA SER A 109 -3.17 9.65 -24.20
C SER A 109 -4.00 10.61 -25.05
N SER A 110 -4.26 10.18 -26.29
CA SER A 110 -5.19 10.79 -27.23
C SER A 110 -6.57 10.94 -26.58
N ASN A 111 -6.85 12.16 -26.13
CA ASN A 111 -8.17 12.61 -25.72
C ASN A 111 -9.04 12.75 -26.98
N SER A 112 -9.55 11.64 -27.48
CA SER A 112 -10.60 11.64 -28.51
C SER A 112 -11.94 11.91 -27.83
N ARG A 113 -12.35 13.18 -27.86
CA ARG A 113 -13.77 13.54 -27.86
C ARG A 113 -14.41 12.84 -29.07
N SER A 114 -15.24 11.85 -28.81
CA SER A 114 -16.22 11.36 -29.78
C SER A 114 -17.50 11.04 -29.04
N THR A 115 -18.33 12.07 -28.90
CA THR A 115 -19.78 11.91 -28.91
C THR A 115 -20.17 11.18 -30.19
N SER A 116 -21.14 10.27 -30.11
CA SER A 116 -21.74 9.47 -31.19
C SER A 116 -20.96 8.24 -31.67
N SER A 117 -21.32 7.06 -31.14
CA SER A 117 -21.71 5.85 -31.90
C SER A 117 -21.67 4.61 -31.00
N SER A 118 -22.85 4.17 -30.57
CA SER A 118 -23.09 3.13 -29.57
C SER A 118 -22.90 1.68 -30.08
N SER A 119 -22.01 1.43 -31.06
CA SER A 119 -21.83 0.09 -31.64
C SER A 119 -20.38 -0.37 -31.85
N ASN A 120 -19.38 0.51 -31.65
CA ASN A 120 -17.95 0.13 -31.73
C ASN A 120 -17.22 0.15 -30.37
N SER A 121 -17.95 0.40 -29.28
CA SER A 121 -17.40 0.66 -27.94
C SER A 121 -17.00 -0.60 -27.18
N ALA A 122 -17.55 -1.77 -27.49
CA ALA A 122 -17.23 -3.02 -26.77
C ALA A 122 -15.81 -3.52 -27.10
N SER A 123 -15.44 -3.55 -28.38
CA SER A 123 -14.11 -4.01 -28.82
C SER A 123 -12.99 -3.07 -28.35
N GLY A 124 -13.17 -1.75 -28.48
CA GLY A 124 -12.18 -0.79 -27.97
C GLY A 124 -12.03 -0.83 -26.44
N ARG A 125 -13.14 -1.00 -25.71
CA ARG A 125 -13.10 -1.18 -24.25
C ARG A 125 -12.39 -2.47 -23.85
N GLN A 126 -12.65 -3.57 -24.55
CA GLN A 126 -11.99 -4.85 -24.30
C GLN A 126 -10.47 -4.75 -24.52
N GLN A 127 -10.03 -4.10 -25.60
CA GLN A 127 -8.60 -3.87 -25.84
C GLN A 127 -7.94 -3.07 -24.70
N LEU A 128 -8.63 -2.06 -24.17
CA LEU A 128 -8.13 -1.28 -23.04
C LEU A 128 -7.99 -2.12 -21.77
N LEU A 129 -8.97 -3.00 -21.48
CA LEU A 129 -8.90 -3.90 -20.33
C LEU A 129 -7.75 -4.91 -20.47
N HIS A 130 -7.52 -5.44 -21.68
CA HIS A 130 -6.37 -6.31 -21.95
C HIS A 130 -5.04 -5.58 -21.78
N ALA A 131 -4.91 -4.37 -22.32
CA ALA A 131 -3.71 -3.57 -22.16
C ALA A 131 -3.40 -3.32 -20.67
N ARG A 132 -4.43 -2.97 -19.88
CA ARG A 132 -4.28 -2.78 -18.43
C ARG A 132 -3.93 -4.07 -17.70
N PHE A 133 -4.49 -5.20 -18.11
CA PHE A 133 -4.17 -6.51 -17.54
C PHE A 133 -2.70 -6.86 -17.76
N THR A 134 -2.17 -6.65 -18.97
CA THR A 134 -0.75 -6.89 -19.28
C THR A 134 0.16 -6.00 -18.45
N GLU A 135 -0.15 -4.71 -18.35
CA GLU A 135 0.61 -3.76 -17.53
C GLU A 135 0.68 -4.21 -16.06
N LEU A 136 -0.44 -4.62 -15.46
CA LEU A 136 -0.46 -5.12 -14.09
C LEU A 136 0.31 -6.44 -13.94
N ALA A 137 0.29 -7.31 -14.94
CA ALA A 137 1.05 -8.56 -14.93
C ALA A 137 2.57 -8.29 -14.91
N ASP A 138 3.03 -7.35 -15.75
CA ASP A 138 4.43 -6.93 -15.80
C ASP A 138 4.85 -6.30 -14.45
N GLU A 139 4.02 -5.41 -13.88
CA GLU A 139 4.28 -4.80 -12.58
C GLU A 139 4.33 -5.80 -11.41
N VAL A 140 3.54 -6.88 -11.47
CA VAL A 140 3.59 -7.96 -10.48
C VAL A 140 4.88 -8.74 -10.63
N ALA A 141 5.25 -9.13 -11.85
CA ALA A 141 6.48 -9.85 -12.14
C ALA A 141 7.72 -9.07 -11.66
N GLU A 142 7.82 -7.79 -11.98
CA GLU A 142 8.92 -6.92 -11.55
C GLU A 142 9.05 -6.85 -10.02
N ARG A 143 7.92 -6.80 -9.30
CA ARG A 143 7.93 -6.73 -7.83
C ARG A 143 8.29 -8.06 -7.18
N GLU A 144 7.86 -9.17 -7.74
CA GLU A 144 8.26 -10.49 -7.28
C GLU A 144 9.76 -10.72 -7.49
N GLU A 145 10.30 -10.29 -8.64
CA GLU A 145 11.73 -10.30 -8.91
C GLU A 145 12.51 -9.40 -7.94
N PHE A 146 12.00 -8.20 -7.65
CA PHE A 146 12.59 -7.30 -6.67
C PHE A 146 12.65 -7.94 -5.27
N VAL A 147 11.56 -8.55 -4.80
CA VAL A 147 11.53 -9.22 -3.50
C VAL A 147 12.49 -10.41 -3.48
N SER A 148 12.51 -11.21 -4.55
CA SER A 148 13.42 -12.35 -4.69
C SER A 148 14.89 -11.90 -4.63
N SER A 149 15.27 -10.89 -5.40
CA SER A 149 16.61 -10.30 -5.44
C SER A 149 17.03 -9.75 -4.07
N MET A 150 16.15 -8.99 -3.42
CA MET A 150 16.43 -8.42 -2.10
C MET A 150 16.48 -9.45 -0.98
N GLN A 151 15.70 -10.53 -1.09
CA GLN A 151 15.74 -11.66 -0.16
C GLN A 151 17.07 -12.43 -0.28
N GLN A 152 17.56 -12.65 -1.50
CA GLN A 152 18.87 -13.29 -1.73
C GLN A 152 20.02 -12.46 -1.13
N LEU A 153 19.91 -11.14 -1.15
CA LEU A 153 20.89 -10.22 -0.56
C LEU A 153 20.79 -10.13 0.97
N GLY A 154 19.74 -10.69 1.59
CA GLY A 154 19.50 -10.60 3.04
C GLY A 154 19.24 -9.17 3.55
N LYS A 155 18.94 -8.23 2.64
CA LYS A 155 18.79 -6.79 2.96
C LYS A 155 17.34 -6.38 3.24
N LEU A 156 16.38 -7.28 2.99
CA LEU A 156 14.96 -6.96 3.10
C LEU A 156 14.45 -7.26 4.51
N SER A 157 13.93 -6.24 5.20
CA SER A 157 13.22 -6.42 6.46
C SER A 157 11.90 -7.18 6.23
N VAL A 158 11.51 -8.00 7.21
CA VAL A 158 10.24 -8.75 7.22
C VAL A 158 9.04 -7.82 7.06
N GLU A 159 9.10 -6.61 7.62
CA GLU A 159 8.03 -5.61 7.48
C GLU A 159 7.91 -5.13 6.02
N HIS A 160 9.03 -4.84 5.37
CA HIS A 160 9.03 -4.41 3.97
C HIS A 160 8.56 -5.54 3.04
N MET A 161 8.92 -6.79 3.34
CA MET A 161 8.37 -7.95 2.62
C MET A 161 6.85 -8.03 2.73
N ALA A 162 6.30 -7.80 3.93
CA ALA A 162 4.86 -7.84 4.15
C ALA A 162 4.14 -6.74 3.36
N VAL A 163 4.71 -5.54 3.32
CA VAL A 163 4.17 -4.42 2.52
C VAL A 163 4.15 -4.76 1.04
N VAL A 164 5.30 -5.17 0.46
CA VAL A 164 5.37 -5.47 -0.99
C VAL A 164 4.46 -6.64 -1.35
N ARG A 165 4.37 -7.67 -0.52
CA ARG A 165 3.43 -8.79 -0.71
C ARG A 165 1.98 -8.33 -0.65
N GLY A 166 1.64 -7.40 0.24
CA GLY A 166 0.32 -6.77 0.31
C GLY A 166 -0.03 -6.03 -0.98
N GLU A 167 0.92 -5.28 -1.54
CA GLU A 167 0.72 -4.58 -2.81
C GLU A 167 0.57 -5.55 -4.00
N VAL A 168 1.38 -6.62 -4.06
CA VAL A 168 1.24 -7.67 -5.07
C VAL A 168 -0.14 -8.33 -4.97
N ALA A 169 -0.59 -8.66 -3.76
CA ALA A 169 -1.91 -9.24 -3.55
C ALA A 169 -3.04 -8.32 -4.02
N ALA A 170 -2.92 -7.01 -3.79
CA ALA A 170 -3.89 -6.02 -4.27
C ALA A 170 -3.93 -5.95 -5.81
N LYS A 171 -2.77 -5.95 -6.47
CA LYS A 171 -2.69 -5.95 -7.95
C LYS A 171 -3.24 -7.23 -8.56
N VAL A 172 -2.93 -8.39 -7.97
CA VAL A 172 -3.50 -9.68 -8.39
C VAL A 172 -5.02 -9.68 -8.24
N GLN A 173 -5.56 -9.05 -7.20
CA GLN A 173 -7.00 -8.88 -7.05
C GLN A 173 -7.59 -7.98 -8.15
N GLU A 174 -6.93 -6.89 -8.51
CA GLU A 174 -7.34 -6.02 -9.64
C GLU A 174 -7.32 -6.80 -10.97
N MET A 175 -6.27 -7.58 -11.23
CA MET A 175 -6.19 -8.45 -12.41
C MET A 175 -7.37 -9.43 -12.50
N ARG A 176 -7.78 -10.02 -11.38
CA ARG A 176 -8.97 -10.91 -11.35
C ARG A 176 -10.25 -10.17 -11.70
N GLN A 177 -10.40 -8.93 -11.25
CA GLN A 177 -11.56 -8.10 -11.59
C GLN A 177 -11.57 -7.74 -13.08
N LEU A 178 -10.41 -7.39 -13.66
CA LEU A 178 -10.29 -7.12 -15.09
C LEU A 178 -10.61 -8.37 -15.92
N ASP A 179 -10.11 -9.54 -15.53
CA ASP A 179 -10.42 -10.81 -16.19
C ASP A 179 -11.93 -11.12 -16.17
N GLU A 180 -12.59 -10.87 -15.05
CA GLU A 180 -14.04 -11.01 -14.95
C GLU A 180 -14.79 -10.03 -15.87
N GLN A 181 -14.34 -8.77 -15.95
CA GLN A 181 -14.91 -7.79 -16.88
C GLN A 181 -14.70 -8.17 -18.34
N ILE A 182 -13.53 -8.70 -18.70
CA ILE A 182 -13.24 -9.19 -20.06
C ILE A 182 -14.19 -10.34 -20.40
N LYS A 183 -14.36 -11.32 -19.50
CA LYS A 183 -15.31 -12.44 -19.68
C LYS A 183 -16.75 -11.96 -19.85
N GLN A 184 -17.17 -10.95 -19.10
CA GLN A 184 -18.51 -10.36 -19.24
C GLN A 184 -18.70 -9.66 -20.58
N LEU A 185 -17.66 -9.01 -21.12
CA LEU A 185 -17.72 -8.41 -22.45
C LEU A 185 -17.73 -9.47 -23.55
N ASP A 186 -16.92 -10.52 -23.44
CA ASP A 186 -16.89 -11.63 -24.41
C ASP A 186 -18.24 -12.33 -24.51
N THR A 187 -18.90 -12.56 -23.37
CA THR A 187 -20.25 -13.15 -23.34
C THR A 187 -21.31 -12.23 -23.94
N GLN A 188 -21.18 -10.92 -23.79
CA GLN A 188 -22.10 -9.93 -24.40
C GLN A 188 -21.86 -9.72 -25.90
N VAL A 189 -20.62 -9.88 -26.38
CA VAL A 189 -20.27 -9.82 -27.81
C VAL A 189 -20.68 -11.08 -28.56
N LYS A 190 -20.95 -12.18 -27.84
CA LYS A 190 -21.45 -13.45 -28.38
C LYS A 190 -22.95 -13.68 -28.13
N PRO A 191 -23.90 -12.80 -28.55
CA PRO A 191 -25.31 -13.14 -28.49
C PRO A 191 -25.70 -14.00 -29.71
N ALA A 192 -26.16 -15.22 -29.41
CA ALA A 192 -27.02 -16.13 -30.19
C ALA A 192 -26.81 -16.18 -31.73
N SER A 193 -26.11 -17.22 -32.18
CA SER A 193 -26.42 -17.89 -33.46
C SER A 193 -27.24 -19.14 -33.16
#